data_AF-A0A2S3R8R5-F1
#
_entry.id   AF-A0A2S3R8R5-F1
#
_cell.length_a   1.000
_cell.length_b   1.000
_cell.length_c   1.000
_cell.angle_alpha   90.00
_cell.angle_beta   90.00
_cell.angle_gamma   90.00
#
_symmetry.space_group_name_H-M   'P 1'
#
loop_
_entity.id
_entity.type
_entity.pdbx_description
1 polymer ?
#
loop_
_entity_poly.entity_id
_entity_poly.type
_entity_poly.pdbx_seq_one_letter_code
_entity_poly.pdbx_strand_id
1 'polypeptide(L)'
;TLKGNNVKLNPATGFGTATNATLRVKDFPVFYTPYIYFPIDDRRQSGFLPPSFSSTSDTGFTLVTPYYFNLAPNYDATLYPRY
;
A
#
# COMPACT_ATOMS: atom_id res chain seq x y z
N THR A 1 -1.38 13.06 4.89
CA THR A 1 -2.85 12.86 4.86
C THR A 1 -3.23 12.24 3.52
N LEU A 2 -4.24 11.37 3.50
CA LEU A 2 -4.78 10.77 2.29
C LEU A 2 -5.99 11.59 1.82
N LYS A 3 -5.99 12.07 0.58
CA LYS A 3 -7.16 12.72 -0.04
C LYS A 3 -7.59 11.91 -1.26
N GLY A 4 -8.88 11.59 -1.37
CA GLY A 4 -9.44 10.86 -2.51
C GLY A 4 -10.86 11.32 -2.80
N ASN A 5 -11.31 11.15 -4.05
CA ASN A 5 -12.61 11.67 -4.50
C ASN A 5 -13.79 10.82 -4.00
N ASN A 6 -13.61 9.49 -3.91
CA ASN A 6 -14.60 8.59 -3.31
C ASN A 6 -13.88 7.64 -2.36
N VAL A 7 -14.27 7.67 -1.09
CA VAL A 7 -13.82 6.72 -0.07
C VAL A 7 -15.04 5.93 0.38
N LYS A 8 -15.01 4.61 0.20
CA LYS A 8 -16.03 3.68 0.71
C LYS A 8 -15.40 2.85 1.81
N LEU A 9 -16.07 2.78 2.95
CA LEU A 9 -15.67 1.95 4.09
C LEU A 9 -16.67 0.81 4.22
N ASN A 10 -16.17 -0.41 4.27
CA ASN A 10 -16.98 -1.61 4.50
C ASN A 10 -16.54 -2.29 5.81
N PRO A 11 -17.19 -1.96 6.94
CA PRO A 11 -16.87 -2.52 8.26
C PRO A 11 -17.05 -4.05 8.33
N ALA A 12 -18.02 -4.61 7.58
CA ALA A 12 -18.26 -6.05 7.59
C ALA A 12 -17.03 -6.82 7.08
N THR A 13 -16.42 -6.35 5.99
CA THR A 13 -15.19 -6.92 5.46
C THR A 13 -13.92 -6.42 6.16
N GLY A 14 -13.98 -5.28 6.85
CA GLY A 14 -12.82 -4.65 7.49
C GLY A 14 -11.93 -3.88 6.53
N PHE A 15 -12.49 -3.42 5.40
CA PHE A 15 -11.72 -2.76 4.36
C PHE A 15 -12.32 -1.44 3.92
N GLY A 16 -11.44 -0.51 3.56
CA GLY A 16 -11.73 0.73 2.85
C GLY A 16 -11.22 0.66 1.42
N THR A 17 -12.01 1.17 0.49
CA THR A 17 -11.60 1.42 -0.90
C THR A 17 -11.60 2.92 -1.15
N ALA A 18 -10.55 3.45 -1.78
CA ALA A 18 -10.55 4.82 -2.27
C ALA A 18 -10.15 4.88 -3.76
N THR A 19 -10.85 5.72 -4.52
CA THR A 19 -10.53 5.98 -5.94
C THR A 19 -9.91 7.36 -6.11
N ASN A 20 -8.97 7.50 -7.04
CA ASN A 20 -8.22 8.74 -7.28
C ASN A 20 -7.59 9.29 -6.00
N ALA A 21 -6.93 8.42 -5.24
CA ALA A 21 -6.34 8.75 -3.97
C ALA A 21 -4.93 9.32 -4.16
N THR A 22 -4.63 10.43 -3.48
CA THR A 22 -3.30 11.02 -3.42
C THR A 22 -2.81 11.01 -1.98
N LEU A 23 -1.72 10.29 -1.74
CA LEU A 23 -0.96 10.34 -0.50
C LEU A 23 -0.14 11.63 -0.49
N ARG A 24 -0.30 12.41 0.59
CA ARG A 24 0.42 13.66 0.80
C ARG A 24 1.23 13.61 2.08
N VAL A 25 2.48 14.05 2.03
CA VAL A 25 3.28 14.36 3.21
C VAL A 25 3.22 15.86 3.42
N LYS A 26 2.54 16.29 4.49
CA LYS A 26 2.08 17.68 4.65
C LYS A 26 1.28 18.11 3.41
N ASP A 27 1.70 19.17 2.74
CA ASP A 27 1.06 19.69 1.53
C ASP A 27 1.66 19.13 0.23
N PHE A 28 2.71 18.31 0.29
CA PHE A 28 3.36 17.75 -0.90
C PHE A 28 2.74 16.40 -1.30
N PRO A 29 2.22 16.27 -2.54
CA PRO A 29 1.78 14.97 -3.05
C PRO A 29 3.00 14.08 -3.32
N VAL A 30 3.02 12.88 -2.75
CA VAL A 30 4.13 11.93 -2.87
C VAL A 30 3.75 10.68 -3.66
N PHE A 31 2.48 10.30 -3.67
CA PHE A 31 2.02 9.10 -4.36
C PHE A 31 0.58 9.25 -4.79
N TYR A 32 0.30 9.01 -6.08
CA TYR A 32 -1.06 8.97 -6.63
C TYR A 32 -1.40 7.53 -6.99
N THR A 33 -2.63 7.12 -6.70
CA THR A 33 -3.18 5.85 -7.15
C THR A 33 -4.63 6.02 -7.62
N PRO A 34 -4.98 5.48 -8.80
CA PRO A 34 -6.36 5.51 -9.28
C PRO A 34 -7.29 4.65 -8.40
N TYR A 35 -6.76 3.63 -7.72
CA TYR A 35 -7.51 2.74 -6.84
C TYR A 35 -6.61 2.21 -5.71
N ILE A 36 -7.05 2.36 -4.46
CA ILE A 36 -6.40 1.78 -3.29
C ILE A 36 -7.40 1.04 -2.41
N TYR A 37 -6.96 -0.09 -1.89
CA TYR A 37 -7.67 -0.92 -0.93
C TYR A 37 -6.83 -1.01 0.34
N PHE A 38 -7.40 -0.67 1.48
CA PHE A 38 -6.67 -0.57 2.74
C PHE A 38 -7.48 -1.13 3.93
N PRO A 39 -6.81 -1.72 4.93
CA PRO A 39 -7.44 -2.20 6.15
C PRO A 39 -8.04 -1.04 6.95
N ILE A 40 -9.22 -1.27 7.56
CA ILE A 40 -9.81 -0.35 8.56
C ILE A 40 -9.97 -0.96 9.96
N ASP A 41 -9.54 -2.21 10.16
CA ASP A 41 -9.35 -2.80 11.49
C ASP A 41 -8.08 -3.66 11.56
N ASP A 42 -7.78 -4.21 12.74
CA ASP A 42 -6.56 -4.95 13.08
C ASP A 42 -6.49 -6.41 12.58
N ARG A 43 -7.50 -6.91 11.86
CA ARG A 43 -7.47 -8.22 11.19
C ARG A 43 -6.30 -8.29 10.23
N ARG A 44 -5.59 -9.42 10.21
CA ARG A 44 -4.54 -9.69 9.22
C ARG A 44 -5.13 -9.64 7.82
N GLN A 45 -4.59 -8.79 6.97
CA GLN A 45 -5.11 -8.55 5.63
C GLN A 45 -3.96 -8.39 4.62
N SER A 46 -4.19 -8.87 3.40
CA SER A 46 -3.26 -8.68 2.28
C SER A 46 -3.24 -7.22 1.83
N GLY A 47 -2.08 -6.71 1.43
CA GLY A 47 -1.93 -5.32 1.01
C GLY A 47 -0.50 -4.92 0.68
N PHE A 48 -0.36 -3.71 0.14
CA PHE A 48 0.95 -3.11 -0.11
C PHE A 48 1.61 -2.73 1.21
N LEU A 49 2.85 -3.14 1.38
CA LEU A 49 3.71 -2.62 2.43
C LEU A 49 4.37 -1.31 1.98
N PRO A 50 4.86 -0.48 2.91
CA PRO A 50 5.59 0.73 2.56
C PRO A 50 6.74 0.42 1.60
N PRO A 51 6.85 1.11 0.46
CA PRO A 51 7.95 0.91 -0.47
C PRO A 51 9.26 1.44 0.12
N SER A 52 10.38 0.89 -0.34
CA SER A 52 11.72 1.36 0.01
C SER A 52 12.51 1.74 -1.24
N PHE A 53 13.29 2.81 -1.13
CA PHE A 53 14.15 3.32 -2.18
C PHE A 53 15.61 3.27 -1.69
N SER A 54 16.52 2.76 -2.51
CA SER A 54 17.96 2.80 -2.22
C SER A 54 18.74 3.23 -3.45
N SER A 55 19.88 3.88 -3.26
CA SER A 55 20.78 4.27 -4.36
C SER A 55 22.20 3.87 -4.00
N THR A 56 22.81 2.99 -4.79
CA THR A 56 24.16 2.46 -4.54
C THR A 56 25.02 2.63 -5.80
N SER A 57 26.34 2.74 -5.65
CA SER A 57 27.28 2.83 -6.79
C SER A 57 27.19 1.62 -7.73
N ASP A 58 26.92 0.45 -7.16
CA ASP A 58 27.02 -0.82 -7.88
C ASP A 58 25.72 -1.20 -8.60
N THR A 59 24.58 -0.84 -8.00
CA THR A 59 23.22 -1.20 -8.47
C THR A 59 22.44 -0.03 -9.03
N GLY A 60 22.90 1.20 -8.83
CA GLY A 60 22.15 2.42 -9.18
C GLY A 60 20.95 2.64 -8.26
N PHE A 61 19.88 3.22 -8.82
CA PHE A 61 18.61 3.44 -8.13
C PHE A 61 17.81 2.14 -8.06
N THR A 62 17.30 1.82 -6.88
CA THR A 62 16.48 0.64 -6.62
C THR A 62 15.18 1.05 -5.93
N LEU A 63 14.07 0.52 -6.43
CA LEU A 63 12.74 0.66 -5.85
C LEU A 63 12.17 -0.71 -5.52
N VAL A 64 11.86 -0.92 -4.25
CA VAL A 64 11.16 -2.13 -3.77
C VAL A 64 9.74 -1.75 -3.36
N THR A 65 8.74 -2.46 -3.88
CA THR A 65 7.31 -2.21 -3.61
C THR A 65 6.63 -3.47 -3.05
N PRO A 66 6.90 -3.87 -1.79
CA PRO A 66 6.48 -5.17 -1.31
C PRO A 66 4.95 -5.30 -1.19
N TYR A 67 4.44 -6.51 -1.47
CA TYR A 67 3.04 -6.85 -1.32
C TYR A 67 2.90 -8.08 -0.40
N TYR A 68 2.18 -7.90 0.70
CA TYR A 68 1.85 -8.95 1.67
C TYR A 68 0.57 -9.69 1.27
N PHE A 69 0.63 -11.02 1.29
CA PHE A 69 -0.49 -11.93 1.07
C PHE A 69 -0.80 -12.68 2.37
N ASN A 70 -1.91 -12.36 3.02
CA ASN A 70 -2.48 -13.19 4.06
C ASN A 70 -3.34 -14.29 3.40
N LEU A 71 -2.80 -15.50 3.25
CA LEU A 71 -3.44 -16.58 2.51
C LEU A 71 -4.34 -17.44 3.41
N ALA A 72 -3.91 -17.72 4.65
CA ALA A 72 -4.72 -18.34 5.70
C ALA A 72 -4.21 -17.92 7.08
N PRO A 73 -4.96 -18.19 8.18
CA PRO A 73 -4.56 -17.79 9.52
C PRO A 73 -3.17 -18.28 9.97
N ASN A 74 -2.67 -19.36 9.37
CA ASN A 74 -1.41 -20.02 9.71
C ASN A 74 -0.31 -19.92 8.64
N TYR A 75 -0.56 -19.29 7.48
CA TYR A 75 0.49 -19.06 6.49
C TYR A 75 0.26 -17.79 5.67
N ASP A 76 1.37 -17.11 5.37
CA ASP A 76 1.40 -15.90 4.56
C ASP A 76 2.53 -15.97 3.52
N ALA A 77 2.49 -15.04 2.57
CA ALA A 77 3.54 -14.85 1.57
C ALA A 77 3.78 -13.35 1.37
N THR A 78 5.02 -12.94 1.11
CA THR A 78 5.33 -11.54 0.77
C THR A 78 6.12 -11.49 -0.53
N LEU A 79 5.60 -10.78 -1.53
CA LEU A 79 6.28 -10.55 -2.80
C LEU A 79 7.08 -9.25 -2.69
N TYR A 80 8.34 -9.27 -3.09
CA TYR A 80 9.23 -8.10 -3.12
C TYR A 80 9.61 -7.78 -4.57
N PRO A 81 8.74 -7.09 -5.34
CA PRO A 81 9.11 -6.62 -6.66
C PRO A 81 10.17 -5.54 -6.50
N ARG A 82 11.26 -5.70 -7.26
CA ARG A 82 12.41 -4.82 -7.23
C ARG A 82 12.71 -4.33 -8.64
N TYR A 83 12.72 -3.03 -8.81
CA TYR A 83 13.19 -2.33 -10.00
C TYR A 83 14.56 -1.72 -9.73
#